data_AF-A0A961XKA1-F1
#
_entry.id   AF-A0A961XKA1-F1
#
_cell.length_a   1.000
_cell.length_b   1.000
_cell.length_c   1.000
_cell.angle_alpha   90.00
_cell.angle_beta   90.00
_cell.angle_gamma   90.00
#
_symmetry.space_group_name_H-M   'P 1'
#
loop_
_entity.id
_entity.type
_entity.pdbx_description
1 polymer ?
#
loop_
_entity_poly.entity_id
_entity_poly.type
_entity_poly.pdbx_seq_one_letter_code
_entity_poly.pdbx_strand_id
1 'polypeptide(L)'
;LMAGASYCINPNWAVDVGYRYMRVSGGRMFEYAPQAGPGFDGGFDVHEGRAGVRYQFGGGNPGCGKKQEFIPYEPEPLPPVVYK
;
A
#
# COMPACT_ATOMS: atom_id res chain seq x y z
N LEU A 1 14.23 -4.32 -0.70
CA LEU A 1 13.23 -4.22 -1.78
C LEU A 1 11.85 -4.51 -1.23
N MET A 2 10.82 -3.82 -1.69
CA MET A 2 9.42 -4.00 -1.25
C MET A 2 8.50 -4.02 -2.46
N ALA A 3 7.57 -4.97 -2.51
CA ALA A 3 6.47 -4.99 -3.47
C ALA A 3 5.18 -5.36 -2.74
N GLY A 4 4.06 -4.74 -3.11
CA GLY A 4 2.79 -5.03 -2.48
C GLY A 4 1.62 -4.59 -3.35
N ALA A 5 0.47 -5.22 -3.11
CA ALA A 5 -0.79 -4.93 -3.77
C ALA A 5 -1.92 -4.98 -2.74
N SER A 6 -2.94 -4.16 -2.98
CA SER A 6 -4.14 -4.09 -2.18
C SER A 6 -5.36 -4.21 -3.08
N TYR A 7 -6.37 -4.95 -2.64
CA TYR A 7 -7.63 -5.14 -3.36
C TYR A 7 -8.83 -4.79 -2.48
N CYS A 8 -9.71 -3.95 -2.99
CA CYS A 8 -10.94 -3.56 -2.32
C CYS A 8 -12.00 -4.66 -2.47
N ILE A 9 -12.46 -5.24 -1.36
CA ILE A 9 -13.63 -6.15 -1.37
C ILE A 9 -14.91 -5.33 -1.43
N ASN A 10 -15.00 -4.31 -0.56
CA ASN A 10 -16.11 -3.37 -0.49
C ASN A 10 -15.56 -2.01 0.01
N PRO A 11 -16.36 -0.93 0.09
CA PRO A 11 -15.85 0.37 0.48
C PRO A 11 -15.14 0.39 1.84
N ASN A 12 -15.47 -0.51 2.76
CA ASN A 12 -14.88 -0.52 4.10
C ASN A 12 -13.81 -1.59 4.29
N TRP A 13 -13.74 -2.61 3.43
CA TRP A 13 -12.84 -3.75 3.55
C TRP A 13 -11.89 -3.84 2.37
N ALA A 14 -10.59 -3.93 2.68
CA ALA A 14 -9.54 -4.22 1.73
C ALA A 14 -8.72 -5.44 2.18
N VAL A 15 -8.16 -6.15 1.20
CA VAL A 15 -7.16 -7.20 1.40
C VAL A 15 -5.81 -6.63 0.96
N ASP A 16 -4.79 -6.86 1.78
CA ASP A 16 -3.42 -6.42 1.54
C ASP A 16 -2.50 -7.64 1.42
N VAL A 17 -1.65 -7.65 0.39
CA VAL A 17 -0.56 -8.62 0.24
C VAL A 17 0.74 -7.89 -0.07
N GLY A 18 1.82 -8.30 0.58
CA GLY A 18 3.12 -7.64 0.46
C GLY A 18 4.27 -8.63 0.60
N TYR A 19 5.39 -8.26 -0.02
CA TYR A 19 6.64 -8.99 0.05
C TYR A 19 7.79 -8.01 0.29
N ARG A 20 8.61 -8.34 1.29
CA ARG A 20 9.81 -7.62 1.66
C ARG A 20 11.03 -8.51 1.50
N TYR A 21 12.05 -7.96 0.85
CA TYR A 21 13.40 -8.50 0.89
C TYR A 21 14.35 -7.53 1.58
N MET A 22 15.16 -8.05 2.50
CA MET A 22 16.19 -7.31 3.22
C MET A 22 17.48 -8.15 3.29
N ARG A 23 18.58 -7.59 2.82
CA ARG A 23 19.94 -8.12 3.01
C ARG A 23 20.51 -7.51 4.30
N VAL A 24 20.74 -8.33 5.32
CA VAL A 24 21.52 -7.91 6.49
C VAL A 24 22.97 -8.17 6.15
N SER A 25 23.75 -7.10 6.06
CA SER A 25 25.18 -7.21 5.75
C SER A 25 25.90 -7.84 6.93
N GLY A 26 26.83 -8.75 6.61
CA GLY A 26 27.65 -9.42 7.61
C GLY A 26 28.60 -8.46 8.32
N GLY A 27 29.02 -8.83 9.52
CA GLY A 27 29.94 -8.05 10.32
C GLY A 27 30.76 -8.87 11.30
N ARG A 28 31.52 -8.17 12.14
CA ARG A 28 32.25 -8.78 13.25
C ARG A 28 31.25 -9.21 14.33
N MET A 29 31.17 -10.51 14.59
CA MET A 29 30.32 -11.06 15.67
C MET A 29 31.01 -10.99 17.03
N PHE A 30 32.32 -11.24 17.06
CA PHE A 30 33.13 -11.20 18.26
C PHE A 30 34.43 -10.47 17.94
N GLU A 31 34.74 -9.43 18.72
CA GLU A 31 36.09 -8.84 18.74
C GLU A 31 37.07 -9.81 19.43
N TYR A 32 38.38 -9.62 19.26
CA TYR A 32 39.42 -10.59 19.61
C TYR A 32 39.17 -11.28 20.97
N ALA A 33 38.71 -12.53 20.94
CA ALA A 33 38.45 -13.29 22.16
C ALA A 33 39.69 -14.14 22.48
N PRO A 34 40.16 -14.20 23.74
CA PRO A 34 41.44 -14.81 24.10
C PRO A 34 41.60 -16.31 23.75
N GLN A 35 40.52 -17.00 23.36
CA GLN A 35 40.55 -18.41 22.93
C GLN A 35 39.82 -18.69 21.61
N ALA A 36 39.27 -17.67 20.95
CA ALA A 36 38.58 -17.81 19.67
C ALA A 36 38.99 -16.65 18.76
N GLY A 37 39.57 -16.96 17.59
CA GLY A 37 39.95 -15.96 16.60
C GLY A 37 38.77 -15.08 16.17
N PRO A 38 39.02 -13.97 15.45
CA PRO A 38 37.99 -13.01 15.10
C PRO A 38 36.85 -13.68 14.32
N GLY A 39 35.64 -13.63 14.86
CA GLY A 39 34.44 -14.23 14.26
C GLY A 39 33.73 -13.23 13.37
N PHE A 40 33.55 -13.60 12.10
CA PHE A 40 32.80 -12.83 11.12
C PHE A 40 31.56 -13.62 10.70
N ASP A 41 30.44 -12.93 10.54
CA ASP A 41 29.25 -13.48 9.89
C ASP A 41 29.19 -13.00 8.43
N GLY A 42 28.70 -13.86 7.53
CA GLY A 42 28.62 -13.59 6.08
C GLY A 42 27.43 -12.72 5.67
N GLY A 43 26.65 -12.24 6.63
CA GLY A 43 25.35 -11.62 6.43
C GLY A 43 24.27 -12.68 6.16
N PHE A 44 23.02 -12.24 6.23
CA PHE A 44 21.88 -13.11 5.96
C PHE A 44 20.79 -12.38 5.20
N ASP A 45 20.04 -13.17 4.43
CA ASP A 45 18.91 -12.71 3.62
C ASP A 45 17.60 -12.97 4.35
N VAL A 46 16.74 -11.95 4.41
CA VAL A 46 15.41 -12.03 4.99
C VAL A 46 14.38 -11.85 3.89
N HIS A 47 13.53 -12.87 3.74
CA HIS A 47 12.37 -12.87 2.86
C HIS A 47 11.12 -12.91 3.71
N GLU A 48 10.33 -11.85 3.67
CA GLU A 48 9.16 -11.69 4.52
C GLU A 48 7.91 -11.48 3.65
N GLY A 49 6.95 -12.40 3.75
CA GLY A 49 5.63 -12.28 3.16
C GLY A 49 4.63 -11.76 4.18
N ARG A 50 3.79 -10.78 3.78
CA ARG A 50 2.70 -10.23 4.59
C ARG A 50 1.38 -10.43 3.85
N ALA A 51 0.37 -10.89 4.56
CA ALA A 51 -1.00 -10.93 4.09
C ALA A 51 -1.93 -10.48 5.21
N GLY A 52 -2.93 -9.66 4.90
CA GLY A 52 -3.83 -9.11 5.89
C GLY A 52 -5.11 -8.55 5.31
N VAL A 53 -6.04 -8.23 6.20
CA VAL A 53 -7.28 -7.52 5.89
C VAL A 53 -7.31 -6.21 6.65
N ARG A 54 -7.89 -5.18 6.04
CA ARG A 54 -8.00 -3.85 6.61
C ARG A 54 -9.45 -3.39 6.56
N TYR A 55 -9.97 -2.98 7.72
CA TYR A 55 -11.28 -2.37 7.84
C TYR A 55 -11.16 -0.87 8.12
N GLN A 56 -11.93 -0.04 7.41
CA GLN A 56 -11.91 1.41 7.52
C GLN A 56 -13.24 1.94 8.06
N PHE A 57 -13.16 2.63 9.21
CA PHE A 57 -14.27 3.33 9.84
C PHE A 57 -14.47 4.73 9.21
N GLY A 58 -15.71 5.22 9.14
CA GLY A 58 -16.00 6.63 8.83
C GLY A 58 -16.19 6.99 7.35
N GLY A 59 -16.97 6.21 6.59
CA GLY A 59 -17.38 6.60 5.21
C GLY A 59 -16.74 5.81 4.07
N GLY A 60 -15.97 4.77 4.39
CA GLY A 60 -15.32 3.92 3.40
C GLY A 60 -14.00 4.50 2.89
N ASN A 61 -13.16 3.64 2.34
CA ASN A 61 -11.89 3.96 1.74
C ASN A 61 -12.13 4.74 0.43
N PRO A 62 -11.62 5.99 0.30
CA PRO A 62 -11.80 6.79 -0.91
C PRO A 62 -11.14 6.17 -2.15
N GLY A 63 -10.16 5.28 -1.98
CA GLY A 63 -9.58 4.48 -3.06
C GLY A 63 -10.47 3.32 -3.53
N CYS A 64 -11.49 2.93 -2.75
CA CYS A 64 -12.45 1.88 -3.06
C CYS A 64 -13.84 2.41 -3.45
N GLY A 65 -14.06 3.74 -3.38
CA GLY A 65 -15.34 4.36 -3.67
C GLY A 65 -15.68 4.39 -5.16
N LYS A 66 -16.98 4.55 -5.49
CA LYS A 66 -17.38 4.86 -6.86
C LYS A 66 -16.67 6.15 -7.29
N LYS A 67 -15.98 6.13 -8.43
CA LYS A 67 -15.45 7.35 -9.06
C LYS A 67 -16.60 8.33 -9.19
N GLN A 68 -16.40 9.57 -8.73
CA GLN A 68 -17.42 10.62 -8.84
C GLN A 68 -17.82 10.73 -10.31
N GLU A 69 -19.09 10.43 -10.61
CA GLU A 69 -19.65 10.62 -11.94
C GLU A 69 -19.77 12.13 -12.19
N PHE A 70 -19.12 12.60 -13.24
CA PHE A 70 -19.29 13.96 -13.72
C PHE A 70 -20.73 14.08 -14.25
N ILE A 71 -21.54 14.93 -13.62
CA ILE A 71 -22.87 15.29 -14.13
C ILE A 71 -22.66 16.43 -15.14
N PRO A 72 -22.85 16.20 -16.46
CA PRO A 72 -22.78 17.27 -17.44
C PRO A 72 -23.91 18.28 -17.17
N TYR A 73 -23.58 19.57 -17.22
CA TYR A 73 -24.59 20.63 -17.17
C TYR A 73 -25.37 20.64 -18.49
N GLU A 74 -26.68 20.44 -18.41
CA GLU A 74 -27.60 20.65 -19.52
C GLU A 74 -28.28 22.02 -19.34
N PRO A 75 -28.11 22.96 -20.29
CA PRO A 75 -28.72 24.29 -20.17
C PRO A 75 -30.24 24.21 -20.25
N GLU A 76 -30.92 25.04 -19.45
CA GLU A 76 -32.38 25.14 -19.50
C GLU A 76 -32.86 25.61 -20.89
N PRO A 77 -34.00 25.09 -21.39
CA PRO A 77 -34.56 25.55 -22.66
C PRO A 77 -34.88 27.04 -22.61
N LEU A 78 -34.37 27.81 -23.57
CA LEU A 78 -34.67 29.23 -23.66
C LEU A 78 -36.18 29.45 -23.87
N PRO A 79 -36.82 30.37 -23.13
CA PRO A 79 -38.23 30.67 -23.31
C PRO A 79 -38.47 31.20 -24.74
N PRO A 80 -39.64 30.90 -25.34
CA PRO A 80 -39.96 31.40 -26.67
C PRO A 80 -39.97 32.92 -26.67
N VAL A 81 -39.28 33.51 -27.65
CA VAL A 81 -39.27 34.96 -27.88
C VAL A 81 -40.69 35.42 -28.26
N VAL A 82 -41.33 36.18 -27.37
CA VAL A 82 -42.63 36.82 -27.62
C VAL A 82 -42.38 38.18 -28.26
N TYR A 83 -42.69 38.32 -29.54
CA TYR A 83 -42.68 39.61 -30.22
C TYR A 83 -44.00 40.36 -29.93
N LYS A 84 -43.91 41.62 -29.49
CA LYS A 84 -45.03 42.56 -29.36
C LYS A 84 -45.11 43.49 -30.55
#